data_AF-A0AAD8A569-F1
#
_entry.id   AF-A0AAD8A569-F1
#
_cell.length_a   1.000
_cell.length_b   1.000
_cell.length_c   1.000
_cell.angle_alpha   90.00
_cell.angle_beta   90.00
_cell.angle_gamma   90.00
#
_symmetry.space_group_name_H-M   'P 1'
#
loop_
_entity.id
_entity.type
_entity.pdbx_description
1 polymer ?
#
loop_
_entity_poly.entity_id
_entity_poly.type
_entity_poly.pdbx_seq_one_letter_code
_entity_poly.pdbx_strand_id
1 'polypeptide(L)'
;WIGLSALYVRAESWNSMACPTSRPELSWLDSAIRIQPLDIADNWKLQQVEDALCKVQLSAAKILRIKEVFIKEMERGIHEQPSSLQMENTYIPELPDGTEEGLYLALDLGGTNFRVILLELSSGCLVREEVKHYHISDELRLGCGERLFDFLAECVCDFVRSQNLTGAKLPLGFTFSFPMVQKALDVGILVTWTKSFNCPSVVGCDAVQMLRDAIKKRGDTHVEVLAVLNDTTGTLIQGGVLDKKTAIGLILGTGSNACYMERAERVQHWEGQRHGEKQVR
;
A
#
# COMPACT_ATOMS: atom_id res chain seq x y z
N TRP A 1 -0.97 12.61 30.37
CA TRP A 1 0.19 13.49 30.65
C TRP A 1 1.38 12.65 31.04
N ILE A 2 2.04 12.08 30.03
CA ILE A 2 3.46 11.67 30.01
C ILE A 2 3.90 12.11 28.60
N GLY A 3 4.96 12.89 28.53
CA GLY A 3 5.22 13.85 27.45
C GLY A 3 5.53 13.25 26.08
N LEU A 4 4.88 13.82 25.06
CA LEU A 4 5.13 13.66 23.61
C LEU A 4 6.42 14.35 23.13
N SER A 5 7.36 14.68 24.02
CA SER A 5 8.57 15.47 23.69
C SER A 5 9.77 14.64 23.23
N ALA A 6 9.65 13.31 23.07
CA ALA A 6 10.80 12.45 22.75
C ALA A 6 10.98 12.12 21.25
N LEU A 7 10.12 12.60 20.35
CA LEU A 7 10.21 12.29 18.90
C LEU A 7 10.45 13.51 17.99
N TYR A 8 10.66 14.70 18.55
CA TYR A 8 11.02 15.89 17.77
C TYR A 8 12.53 16.13 17.85
N VAL A 9 13.28 15.63 16.87
CA VAL A 9 14.62 16.14 16.59
C VAL A 9 14.43 17.51 15.92
N ARG A 10 14.59 18.58 16.69
CA ARG A 10 14.62 19.95 16.17
C ARG A 10 15.73 20.08 15.13
N ALA A 11 15.36 20.55 13.94
CA ALA A 11 16.28 21.13 12.98
C ALA A 11 16.77 22.49 13.52
N GLU A 12 17.85 22.51 14.27
CA GLU A 12 18.62 23.73 14.53
C GLU A 12 19.93 23.69 13.73
N SER A 13 20.28 24.86 13.20
CA SER A 13 21.34 25.17 12.24
C SER A 13 22.71 24.55 12.53
N TRP A 14 23.32 23.88 11.55
CA TRP A 14 24.70 23.36 11.64
C TRP A 14 25.62 24.12 10.70
N ASN A 15 26.34 25.08 11.26
CA ASN A 15 27.47 25.72 10.63
C ASN A 15 28.67 25.65 11.60
N SER A 16 29.41 24.54 11.59
CA SER A 16 30.85 24.49 11.95
C SER A 16 31.40 23.07 11.80
N MET A 17 32.54 22.95 11.12
CA MET A 17 33.34 21.74 10.97
C MET A 17 33.79 21.18 12.35
N ALA A 18 33.46 19.92 12.64
CA ALA A 18 34.08 19.14 13.72
C ALA A 18 34.10 17.63 13.40
N CYS A 19 35.12 16.96 13.94
CA CYS A 19 35.65 15.62 13.64
C CYS A 19 34.61 14.45 13.60
N PRO A 20 34.80 13.39 12.77
CA PRO A 20 33.75 12.39 12.48
C PRO A 20 33.42 11.37 13.59
N THR A 21 34.16 11.32 14.71
CA THR A 21 34.15 10.15 15.62
C THR A 21 33.34 10.28 16.91
N SER A 22 32.52 11.32 17.08
CA SER A 22 31.78 11.56 18.34
C SER A 22 30.29 11.87 18.17
N ARG A 23 29.62 11.28 17.18
CA ARG A 23 28.15 11.38 17.06
C ARG A 23 27.48 10.17 17.73
N PRO A 24 26.71 10.37 18.83
CA PRO A 24 25.98 9.30 19.51
C PRO A 24 25.03 8.53 18.58
N GLU A 25 24.49 9.21 17.57
CA GLU A 25 23.61 8.63 16.54
C GLU A 25 24.30 7.59 15.64
N LEU A 26 25.62 7.70 15.42
CA LEU A 26 26.35 6.68 14.65
C LEU A 26 26.57 5.42 15.50
N SER A 27 26.82 5.58 16.81
CA SER A 27 27.21 4.48 17.69
C SER A 27 26.14 3.38 17.82
N TRP A 28 24.87 3.75 17.94
CA TRP A 28 23.81 2.74 18.04
C TRP A 28 23.55 2.06 16.68
N LEU A 29 23.59 2.83 15.59
CA LEU A 29 23.34 2.31 14.25
C LEU A 29 24.46 1.38 13.80
N ASP A 30 25.71 1.76 14.06
CA ASP A 30 26.88 0.89 13.86
C ASP A 30 26.77 -0.42 14.64
N SER A 31 26.15 -0.38 15.83
CA SER A 31 25.89 -1.60 16.61
C SER A 31 24.75 -2.43 16.02
N ALA A 32 23.67 -1.79 15.57
CA ALA A 32 22.49 -2.44 15.02
C ALA A 32 22.74 -3.12 13.66
N ILE A 33 23.66 -2.58 12.86
CA ILE A 33 24.01 -3.11 11.53
C ILE A 33 25.29 -3.95 11.55
N ARG A 34 25.89 -4.15 12.73
CA ARG A 34 27.12 -4.92 12.85
C ARG A 34 26.86 -6.36 12.44
N ILE A 35 27.52 -6.77 11.36
CA ILE A 35 27.54 -8.16 10.92
C ILE A 35 28.64 -8.88 11.71
N GLN A 36 28.41 -10.13 12.08
CA GLN A 36 29.46 -10.95 12.66
C GLN A 36 30.65 -11.06 11.69
N PRO A 37 31.90 -10.96 12.17
CA PRO A 37 33.06 -11.18 11.33
C PRO A 37 33.01 -12.55 10.65
N LEU A 38 33.51 -12.62 9.43
CA LEU A 38 33.63 -13.88 8.71
C LEU A 38 34.64 -14.80 9.43
N ASP A 39 34.24 -16.03 9.70
CA ASP A 39 35.12 -17.05 10.26
C ASP A 39 35.62 -17.97 9.14
N ILE A 40 36.64 -17.50 8.42
CA ILE A 40 37.27 -18.23 7.32
C ILE A 40 38.77 -18.36 7.62
N ALA A 41 39.23 -19.57 7.94
CA ALA A 41 40.63 -19.84 8.31
C ALA A 41 41.64 -19.61 7.16
N ASP A 42 41.20 -19.69 5.91
CA ASP A 42 42.03 -19.47 4.73
C ASP A 42 42.07 -17.98 4.39
N ASN A 43 43.18 -17.32 4.72
CA ASN A 43 43.38 -15.88 4.53
C ASN A 43 43.18 -15.41 3.09
N TRP A 44 43.53 -16.24 2.10
CA TRP A 44 43.35 -15.88 0.69
C TRP A 44 41.86 -15.86 0.32
N LYS A 45 41.11 -16.87 0.77
CA LYS A 45 39.65 -16.92 0.58
C LYS A 45 38.95 -15.82 1.37
N LEU A 46 39.38 -15.54 2.60
CA LEU A 46 38.85 -14.45 3.42
C LEU A 46 38.95 -13.12 2.66
N GLN A 47 40.14 -12.79 2.14
CA GLN A 47 40.34 -11.57 1.36
C GLN A 47 39.45 -11.51 0.12
N GLN A 48 39.32 -12.61 -0.64
CA GLN A 48 38.44 -12.64 -1.81
C GLN A 48 36.97 -12.38 -1.46
N VAL A 49 36.50 -12.93 -0.34
CA VAL A 49 35.12 -12.74 0.14
C VAL A 49 34.93 -11.32 0.64
N GLU A 50 35.87 -10.77 1.41
CA GLU A 50 35.81 -9.38 1.89
C GLU A 50 35.81 -8.38 0.73
N ASP A 51 36.68 -8.58 -0.27
CA ASP A 51 36.73 -7.74 -1.48
C ASP A 51 35.41 -7.79 -2.27
N ALA A 52 34.74 -8.95 -2.30
CA ALA A 52 33.44 -9.10 -2.92
C ALA A 52 32.33 -8.39 -2.12
N LEU A 53 32.33 -8.53 -0.78
CA LEU A 53 31.30 -8.00 0.11
C LEU A 53 31.42 -6.50 0.39
N CYS A 54 32.62 -5.92 0.29
CA CYS A 54 32.84 -4.50 0.57
C CYS A 54 31.92 -3.56 -0.22
N LYS A 55 31.47 -4.00 -1.41
CA LYS A 55 30.58 -3.25 -2.32
C LYS A 55 29.13 -3.21 -1.84
N VAL A 56 28.69 -4.21 -1.09
CA VAL A 56 27.31 -4.33 -0.57
C VAL A 56 27.21 -3.98 0.92
N GLN A 57 28.34 -3.79 1.59
CA GLN A 57 28.37 -3.38 2.99
C GLN A 57 27.95 -1.90 3.15
N LEU A 58 26.92 -1.69 3.97
CA LEU A 58 26.43 -0.38 4.35
C LEU A 58 27.03 0.03 5.70
N SER A 59 27.74 1.15 5.74
CA SER A 59 28.15 1.77 7.00
C SER A 59 27.03 2.64 7.57
N ALA A 60 27.07 2.97 8.87
CA ALA A 60 26.09 3.86 9.47
C ALA A 60 26.01 5.21 8.74
N ALA A 61 27.16 5.75 8.32
CA ALA A 61 27.21 6.97 7.52
C ALA A 61 26.48 6.83 6.17
N LYS A 62 26.62 5.70 5.47
CA LYS A 62 25.88 5.44 4.22
C LYS A 62 24.37 5.33 4.48
N ILE A 63 23.96 4.64 5.55
CA ILE A 63 22.53 4.48 5.89
C ILE A 63 21.89 5.83 6.26
N LEU A 64 22.57 6.65 7.06
CA LEU A 64 22.10 8.00 7.36
C LEU A 64 21.98 8.85 6.10
N ARG A 65 22.93 8.72 5.17
CA ARG A 65 22.84 9.40 3.88
C ARG A 65 21.64 8.92 3.05
N ILE A 66 21.38 7.61 3.01
CA ILE A 66 20.20 7.05 2.34
C ILE A 66 18.93 7.63 2.97
N LYS A 67 18.83 7.64 4.31
CA LYS A 67 17.71 8.24 5.04
C LYS A 67 17.49 9.71 4.65
N GLU A 68 18.54 10.53 4.63
CA GLU A 68 18.44 11.94 4.23
C GLU A 68 17.92 12.13 2.81
N VAL A 69 18.42 11.33 1.85
CA VAL A 69 17.95 11.38 0.46
C VAL A 69 16.48 10.95 0.40
N PHE A 70 16.12 9.86 1.07
CA PHE A 70 14.76 9.34 1.09
C PHE A 70 13.76 10.38 1.62
N ILE A 71 14.08 11.03 2.75
CA ILE A 71 13.24 12.10 3.32
C ILE A 71 13.09 13.26 2.33
N LYS A 72 14.17 13.69 1.66
CA LYS A 72 14.10 14.77 0.67
C LYS A 72 13.21 14.41 -0.52
N GLU A 73 13.26 13.18 -1.00
CA GLU A 73 12.42 12.71 -2.10
C GLU A 73 10.95 12.60 -1.65
N MET A 74 10.69 12.18 -0.41
CA MET A 74 9.32 12.22 0.17
C MET A 74 8.79 13.65 0.22
N GLU A 75 9.56 14.60 0.75
CA GLU A 75 9.15 16.01 0.79
C GLU A 75 8.86 16.55 -0.62
N ARG A 76 9.72 16.24 -1.60
CA ARG A 76 9.48 16.66 -2.99
C ARG A 76 8.19 16.09 -3.55
N GLY A 77 7.95 14.79 -3.37
CA GLY A 77 6.75 14.13 -3.89
C GLY A 77 5.47 14.68 -3.27
N ILE A 78 5.46 14.89 -1.95
CA ILE A 78 4.32 15.46 -1.20
C ILE A 78 3.95 16.88 -1.68
N HIS A 79 4.94 17.65 -2.15
CA HIS A 79 4.77 19.03 -2.64
C HIS A 79 4.77 19.13 -4.18
N GLU A 80 4.47 18.04 -4.88
CA GLU A 80 4.38 17.99 -6.35
C GLU A 80 5.63 18.48 -7.10
N GLN A 81 6.80 18.36 -6.46
CA GLN A 81 8.09 18.65 -7.10
C GLN A 81 8.63 17.39 -7.77
N PRO A 82 9.50 17.52 -8.79
CA PRO A 82 10.17 16.38 -9.40
C PRO A 82 10.85 15.49 -8.34
N SER A 83 10.33 14.27 -8.19
CA SER A 83 10.76 13.29 -7.19
C SER A 83 10.82 11.90 -7.81
N SER A 84 11.68 11.05 -7.25
CA SER A 84 11.69 9.61 -7.48
C SER A 84 10.54 8.88 -6.79
N LEU A 85 9.82 9.54 -5.86
CA LEU A 85 8.68 9.00 -5.14
C LEU A 85 7.40 9.75 -5.53
N GLN A 86 6.34 9.01 -5.88
CA GLN A 86 5.05 9.59 -6.28
C GLN A 86 4.28 10.22 -5.11
N MET A 87 4.37 9.64 -3.91
CA MET A 87 3.67 10.11 -2.70
C MET A 87 2.15 10.29 -2.89
N GLU A 88 1.52 9.32 -3.56
CA GLU A 88 0.09 9.32 -3.88
C GLU A 88 -0.80 9.40 -2.63
N ASN A 89 -1.88 10.18 -2.70
CA ASN A 89 -2.89 10.27 -1.65
C ASN A 89 -3.88 9.09 -1.79
N THR A 90 -4.10 8.37 -0.70
CA THR A 90 -5.01 7.21 -0.65
C THR A 90 -6.46 7.60 -0.36
N TYR A 91 -6.73 8.87 -0.04
CA TYR A 91 -8.05 9.40 0.33
C TYR A 91 -8.68 8.73 1.57
N ILE A 92 -7.85 8.07 2.39
CA ILE A 92 -8.26 7.48 3.66
C ILE A 92 -7.76 8.39 4.78
N PRO A 93 -8.64 9.17 5.42
CA PRO A 93 -8.22 10.23 6.34
C PRO A 93 -7.83 9.69 7.72
N GLU A 94 -8.35 8.52 8.10
CA GLU A 94 -8.25 7.96 9.44
C GLU A 94 -8.13 6.43 9.38
N LEU A 95 -7.42 5.86 10.35
CA LEU A 95 -7.37 4.42 10.55
C LEU A 95 -8.60 3.97 11.35
N PRO A 96 -8.95 2.67 11.28
CA PRO A 96 -10.06 2.12 12.04
C PRO A 96 -10.00 2.49 13.52
N ASP A 97 -11.11 2.97 14.08
CA ASP A 97 -11.22 3.40 15.48
C ASP A 97 -11.79 2.30 16.39
N GLY A 98 -12.26 1.20 15.80
CA GLY A 98 -12.86 0.08 16.51
C GLY A 98 -14.38 0.18 16.66
N THR A 99 -15.04 1.13 15.97
CA THR A 99 -16.50 1.26 15.94
C THR A 99 -17.12 0.69 14.66
N GLU A 100 -16.31 0.10 13.78
CA GLU A 100 -16.77 -0.39 12.47
C GLU A 100 -17.79 -1.52 12.63
N GLU A 101 -18.90 -1.40 11.90
CA GLU A 101 -20.00 -2.37 11.91
C GLU A 101 -20.55 -2.57 10.50
N GLY A 102 -20.87 -3.82 10.16
CA GLY A 102 -21.58 -4.13 8.92
C GLY A 102 -20.93 -5.24 8.11
N LEU A 103 -21.51 -5.47 6.94
CA LEU A 103 -21.15 -6.54 6.03
C LEU A 103 -20.54 -5.95 4.75
N TYR A 104 -19.29 -6.28 4.48
CA TYR A 104 -18.49 -5.71 3.40
C TYR A 104 -17.95 -6.80 2.48
N LEU A 105 -17.81 -6.46 1.20
CA LEU A 105 -17.03 -7.25 0.26
C LEU A 105 -15.65 -6.62 0.08
N ALA A 106 -14.64 -7.46 -0.10
CA ALA A 106 -13.36 -7.04 -0.65
C ALA A 106 -13.02 -7.87 -1.89
N LEU A 107 -12.49 -7.20 -2.91
CA LEU A 107 -11.94 -7.83 -4.11
C LEU A 107 -10.44 -7.57 -4.12
N ASP A 108 -9.62 -8.60 -4.13
CA ASP A 108 -8.15 -8.46 -4.12
C ASP A 108 -7.54 -9.14 -5.34
N LEU A 109 -7.06 -8.30 -6.26
CA LEU A 109 -6.52 -8.70 -7.56
C LEU A 109 -5.01 -8.98 -7.45
N GLY A 110 -4.68 -10.26 -7.29
CA GLY A 110 -3.31 -10.78 -7.33
C GLY A 110 -2.78 -11.00 -8.75
N GLY A 111 -1.58 -11.60 -8.87
CA GLY A 111 -0.89 -11.80 -10.16
C GLY A 111 -1.51 -12.87 -11.06
N THR A 112 -1.91 -14.00 -10.50
CA THR A 112 -2.43 -15.18 -11.24
C THR A 112 -3.77 -15.67 -10.69
N ASN A 113 -4.10 -15.24 -9.48
CA ASN A 113 -5.38 -15.49 -8.83
C ASN A 113 -5.85 -14.18 -8.23
N PHE A 114 -7.15 -14.10 -8.00
CA PHE A 114 -7.74 -13.07 -7.15
C PHE A 114 -8.65 -13.74 -6.13
N ARG A 115 -9.07 -12.97 -5.15
CA ARG A 115 -10.01 -13.43 -4.13
C ARG A 115 -11.14 -12.43 -3.94
N VAL A 116 -12.32 -12.97 -3.69
CA VAL A 116 -13.47 -12.22 -3.18
C VAL A 116 -13.63 -12.62 -1.72
N ILE A 117 -13.74 -11.63 -0.84
CA ILE A 117 -13.82 -11.80 0.60
C ILE A 117 -15.12 -11.18 1.08
N LEU A 118 -15.86 -11.86 1.96
CA LEU A 118 -16.95 -11.31 2.76
C LEU A 118 -16.41 -11.07 4.17
N LEU A 119 -16.56 -9.85 4.68
CA LEU A 119 -16.18 -9.46 6.03
C LEU A 119 -17.42 -8.97 6.77
N GLU A 120 -17.67 -9.53 7.94
CA GLU A 120 -18.67 -8.99 8.88
C GLU A 120 -17.93 -8.42 10.09
N LEU A 121 -18.13 -7.14 10.33
CA LEU A 121 -17.57 -6.41 11.46
C LEU A 121 -18.68 -6.12 12.48
N SER A 122 -18.35 -6.27 13.76
CA SER A 122 -19.20 -5.85 14.88
C SER A 122 -18.32 -5.22 15.94
N SER A 123 -18.57 -3.93 16.24
CA SER A 123 -17.78 -3.13 17.17
C SER A 123 -16.26 -3.26 16.90
N GLY A 124 -15.87 -3.07 15.64
CA GLY A 124 -14.49 -3.14 15.17
C GLY A 124 -13.87 -4.54 15.13
N CYS A 125 -14.59 -5.57 15.57
CA CYS A 125 -14.12 -6.96 15.57
C CYS A 125 -14.61 -7.70 14.33
N LEU A 126 -13.70 -8.48 13.71
CA LEU A 126 -14.06 -9.41 12.65
C LEU A 126 -14.82 -10.61 13.24
N VAL A 127 -16.12 -10.70 12.95
CA VAL A 127 -17.00 -11.77 13.45
C VAL A 127 -17.29 -12.84 12.40
N ARG A 128 -17.15 -12.51 11.11
CA ARG A 128 -17.24 -13.47 10.00
C ARG A 128 -16.27 -13.10 8.89
N GLU A 129 -15.60 -14.11 8.37
CA GLU A 129 -14.76 -14.01 7.19
C GLU A 129 -15.03 -15.21 6.28
N GLU A 130 -15.39 -14.94 5.02
CA GLU A 130 -15.51 -15.97 3.98
C GLU A 130 -14.64 -15.57 2.79
N VAL A 131 -13.82 -16.48 2.28
CA VAL A 131 -12.89 -16.19 1.19
C VAL A 131 -13.10 -17.20 0.07
N LYS A 132 -13.22 -16.71 -1.17
CA LYS A 132 -13.19 -17.54 -2.37
C LYS A 132 -12.13 -17.07 -3.33
N HIS A 133 -11.27 -17.99 -3.73
CA HIS A 133 -10.21 -17.75 -4.70
C HIS A 133 -10.68 -18.11 -6.11
N TYR A 134 -10.26 -17.30 -7.07
CA TYR A 134 -10.57 -17.47 -8.48
C TYR A 134 -9.28 -17.35 -9.29
N HIS A 135 -9.12 -18.27 -10.24
CA HIS A 135 -7.99 -18.25 -11.15
C HIS A 135 -8.25 -17.29 -12.32
N ILE A 136 -7.22 -16.54 -12.74
CA ILE A 136 -7.29 -15.67 -13.91
C ILE A 136 -6.39 -16.25 -15.00
N SER A 137 -7.01 -16.70 -16.09
CA SER A 137 -6.28 -17.24 -17.23
C SER A 137 -5.38 -16.18 -17.88
N ASP A 138 -4.32 -16.64 -18.54
CA ASP A 138 -3.39 -15.81 -19.31
C ASP A 138 -4.13 -15.01 -20.39
N GLU A 139 -5.15 -15.61 -21.02
CA GLU A 139 -6.01 -14.96 -22.00
C GLU A 139 -6.74 -13.74 -21.43
N LEU A 140 -7.16 -13.79 -20.17
CA LEU A 140 -7.79 -12.65 -19.51
C LEU A 140 -6.76 -11.62 -19.05
N ARG A 141 -5.62 -12.07 -18.52
CA ARG A 141 -4.54 -11.18 -18.03
C ARG A 141 -3.84 -10.41 -19.15
N LEU A 142 -3.79 -10.97 -20.35
CA LEU A 142 -3.06 -10.42 -21.50
C LEU A 142 -4.00 -9.99 -22.65
N GLY A 143 -5.30 -10.29 -22.53
CA GLY A 143 -6.31 -9.97 -23.53
C GLY A 143 -7.08 -8.68 -23.22
N CYS A 144 -8.29 -8.58 -23.79
CA CYS A 144 -9.13 -7.38 -23.68
C CYS A 144 -9.46 -7.02 -22.23
N GLY A 145 -9.24 -5.74 -21.87
CA GLY A 145 -9.60 -5.21 -20.55
C GLY A 145 -11.06 -5.40 -20.18
N GLU A 146 -12.00 -5.15 -21.08
CA GLU A 146 -13.44 -5.34 -20.82
C GLU A 146 -13.75 -6.78 -20.39
N ARG A 147 -13.12 -7.77 -21.05
CA ARG A 147 -13.30 -9.19 -20.69
C ARG A 147 -12.76 -9.52 -19.31
N LEU A 148 -11.66 -8.90 -18.89
CA LEU A 148 -11.13 -9.05 -17.54
C LEU A 148 -12.15 -8.53 -16.51
N PHE A 149 -12.66 -7.31 -16.69
CA PHE A 149 -13.61 -6.72 -15.74
C PHE A 149 -14.98 -7.42 -15.72
N ASP A 150 -15.47 -7.89 -16.89
CA ASP A 150 -16.65 -8.75 -16.97
C ASP A 150 -16.46 -10.04 -16.15
N PHE A 151 -15.28 -10.67 -16.24
CA PHE A 151 -14.95 -11.87 -15.47
C PHE A 151 -14.83 -11.60 -13.95
N LEU A 152 -14.23 -10.47 -13.56
CA LEU A 152 -14.19 -10.06 -12.14
C LEU A 152 -15.60 -9.86 -11.59
N ALA A 153 -16.47 -9.16 -12.33
CA ALA A 153 -17.85 -8.94 -11.95
C ALA A 153 -18.64 -10.25 -11.86
N GLU A 154 -18.42 -11.19 -12.79
CA GLU A 154 -18.99 -12.54 -12.72
C GLU A 154 -18.63 -13.25 -11.42
N CYS A 155 -17.35 -13.31 -11.07
CA CYS A 155 -16.90 -14.00 -9.87
C CYS A 155 -17.40 -13.35 -8.57
N VAL A 156 -17.50 -12.01 -8.53
CA VAL A 156 -18.11 -11.28 -7.42
C VAL A 156 -19.59 -11.68 -7.28
N CYS A 157 -20.36 -11.64 -8.38
CA CYS A 157 -21.78 -11.99 -8.35
C CYS A 157 -22.02 -13.47 -8.00
N ASP A 158 -21.18 -14.37 -8.50
CA ASP A 158 -21.19 -15.79 -8.16
C ASP A 158 -20.92 -16.02 -6.68
N PHE A 159 -19.97 -15.28 -6.11
CA PHE A 159 -19.69 -15.37 -4.68
C PHE A 159 -20.88 -14.88 -3.85
N VAL A 160 -21.45 -13.71 -4.18
CA VAL A 160 -22.65 -13.17 -3.53
C VAL A 160 -23.83 -14.15 -3.58
N ARG A 161 -24.06 -14.81 -4.73
CA ARG A 161 -25.07 -15.87 -4.86
C ARG A 161 -24.79 -17.06 -3.96
N SER A 162 -23.55 -17.53 -3.91
CA SER A 162 -23.16 -18.66 -3.05
C SER A 162 -23.33 -18.37 -1.55
N GLN A 163 -23.30 -17.09 -1.16
CA GLN A 163 -23.53 -16.64 0.21
C GLN A 163 -25.01 -16.32 0.51
N ASN A 164 -25.92 -16.49 -0.45
CA ASN A 164 -27.35 -16.12 -0.36
C ASN A 164 -27.58 -14.62 -0.08
N LEU A 165 -26.76 -13.74 -0.65
CA LEU A 165 -26.77 -12.29 -0.39
C LEU A 165 -27.23 -11.43 -1.57
N THR A 166 -27.90 -12.00 -2.58
CA THR A 166 -28.31 -11.27 -3.81
C THR A 166 -29.20 -10.05 -3.55
N GLY A 167 -30.05 -10.11 -2.52
CA GLY A 167 -30.92 -9.01 -2.11
C GLY A 167 -30.26 -7.97 -1.20
N ALA A 168 -29.04 -8.21 -0.72
CA ALA A 168 -28.33 -7.31 0.17
C ALA A 168 -27.58 -6.24 -0.62
N LYS A 169 -27.58 -5.00 -0.13
CA LYS A 169 -26.68 -3.95 -0.62
C LYS A 169 -25.30 -4.18 0.00
N LEU A 170 -24.31 -4.45 -0.84
CA LEU A 170 -22.98 -4.86 -0.37
C LEU A 170 -21.94 -3.82 -0.81
N PRO A 171 -21.40 -3.02 0.12
CA PRO A 171 -20.26 -2.17 -0.17
C PRO A 171 -19.02 -3.02 -0.47
N LEU A 172 -18.31 -2.70 -1.56
CA LEU A 172 -17.11 -3.40 -2.01
C LEU A 172 -15.89 -2.49 -1.99
N GLY A 173 -14.83 -2.93 -1.31
CA GLY A 173 -13.48 -2.38 -1.43
C GLY A 173 -12.66 -3.14 -2.46
N PHE A 174 -12.08 -2.43 -3.43
CA PHE A 174 -11.30 -3.01 -4.51
C PHE A 174 -9.80 -2.81 -4.26
N THR A 175 -9.12 -3.86 -3.80
CA THR A 175 -7.66 -3.89 -3.72
C THR A 175 -7.07 -4.11 -5.12
N PHE A 176 -6.69 -3.01 -5.75
CA PHE A 176 -6.14 -2.94 -7.10
C PHE A 176 -4.66 -2.58 -7.04
N SER A 177 -3.82 -3.56 -6.71
CA SER A 177 -2.39 -3.36 -6.44
C SER A 177 -1.57 -3.24 -7.73
N PHE A 178 -1.84 -2.20 -8.50
CA PHE A 178 -1.09 -1.76 -9.67
C PHE A 178 -0.76 -0.27 -9.50
N PRO A 179 0.30 0.24 -10.16
CA PRO A 179 0.56 1.67 -10.20
C PRO A 179 -0.66 2.43 -10.74
N MET A 180 -1.23 3.32 -9.93
CA MET A 180 -2.42 4.09 -10.26
C MET A 180 -2.31 5.52 -9.74
N VAL A 181 -2.90 6.46 -10.46
CA VAL A 181 -3.18 7.81 -9.95
C VAL A 181 -4.56 7.75 -9.33
N GLN A 182 -4.62 7.91 -8.02
CA GLN A 182 -5.88 7.94 -7.30
C GLN A 182 -6.37 9.39 -7.21
N LYS A 183 -7.64 9.64 -7.57
CA LYS A 183 -8.24 10.99 -7.58
C LYS A 183 -9.34 11.18 -6.54
N ALA A 184 -9.86 10.08 -6.01
CA ALA A 184 -10.83 10.01 -4.93
C ALA A 184 -10.72 8.63 -4.27
N LEU A 185 -11.44 8.40 -3.17
CA LEU A 185 -11.48 7.07 -2.55
C LEU A 185 -11.94 5.99 -3.54
N ASP A 186 -12.79 6.35 -4.51
CA ASP A 186 -13.43 5.46 -5.47
C ASP A 186 -13.04 5.76 -6.93
N VAL A 187 -11.91 6.43 -7.18
CA VAL A 187 -11.41 6.72 -8.54
C VAL A 187 -9.93 6.37 -8.63
N GLY A 188 -9.60 5.34 -9.40
CA GLY A 188 -8.24 4.82 -9.55
C GLY A 188 -7.86 4.66 -11.02
N ILE A 189 -7.06 5.59 -11.54
CA ILE A 189 -6.63 5.58 -12.95
C ILE A 189 -5.37 4.74 -13.09
N LEU A 190 -5.44 3.65 -13.85
CA LEU A 190 -4.28 2.78 -14.07
C LEU A 190 -3.18 3.53 -14.83
N VAL A 191 -1.97 3.59 -14.27
CA VAL A 191 -0.79 4.20 -14.93
C VAL A 191 -0.09 3.20 -15.84
N THR A 192 0.15 2.00 -15.34
CA THR A 192 0.78 0.93 -16.12
C THR A 192 0.49 -0.41 -15.49
N TRP A 193 0.41 -1.44 -16.32
CA TRP A 193 0.36 -2.80 -15.82
C TRP A 193 1.72 -3.23 -15.27
N THR A 194 1.67 -4.06 -14.24
CA THR A 194 2.84 -4.73 -13.65
C THR A 194 2.48 -6.21 -13.43
N LYS A 195 3.38 -6.97 -12.78
CA LYS A 195 3.21 -8.40 -12.54
C LYS A 195 3.09 -9.13 -13.89
N SER A 196 2.05 -9.93 -14.08
CA SER A 196 1.78 -10.73 -15.28
C SER A 196 0.53 -10.27 -16.04
N PHE A 197 0.11 -9.01 -15.85
CA PHE A 197 -1.00 -8.39 -16.58
C PHE A 197 -0.47 -7.50 -17.70
N ASN A 198 -1.22 -7.43 -18.79
CA ASN A 198 -0.97 -6.49 -19.88
C ASN A 198 -2.23 -6.32 -20.74
N CYS A 199 -3.39 -6.03 -20.12
CA CYS A 199 -4.64 -5.86 -20.86
C CYS A 199 -4.60 -4.57 -21.68
N PRO A 200 -4.71 -4.63 -23.03
CA PRO A 200 -4.78 -3.43 -23.86
C PRO A 200 -5.98 -2.56 -23.49
N SER A 201 -5.81 -1.25 -23.64
CA SER A 201 -6.86 -0.23 -23.44
C SER A 201 -7.37 -0.04 -22.01
N VAL A 202 -6.70 -0.59 -20.98
CA VAL A 202 -7.02 -0.29 -19.56
C VAL A 202 -6.12 0.82 -19.00
N VAL A 203 -4.90 0.94 -19.52
CA VAL A 203 -3.98 2.02 -19.11
C VAL A 203 -4.62 3.37 -19.42
N GLY A 204 -4.69 4.24 -18.42
CA GLY A 204 -5.38 5.54 -18.47
C GLY A 204 -6.87 5.49 -18.14
N CYS A 205 -7.45 4.32 -17.87
CA CYS A 205 -8.85 4.16 -17.48
C CYS A 205 -9.02 4.04 -15.97
N ASP A 206 -10.21 4.42 -15.49
CA ASP A 206 -10.62 4.24 -14.09
C ASP A 206 -11.06 2.79 -13.84
N ALA A 207 -10.24 2.05 -13.07
CA ALA A 207 -10.50 0.65 -12.75
C ALA A 207 -11.80 0.47 -11.92
N VAL A 208 -12.16 1.47 -11.10
CA VAL A 208 -13.41 1.43 -10.32
C VAL A 208 -14.61 1.54 -11.25
N GLN A 209 -14.59 2.51 -12.16
CA GLN A 209 -15.66 2.69 -13.13
C GLN A 209 -15.82 1.46 -14.03
N MET A 210 -14.71 0.89 -14.51
CA MET A 210 -14.75 -0.35 -15.31
C MET A 210 -15.40 -1.52 -14.55
N LEU A 211 -15.08 -1.69 -13.26
CA LEU A 211 -15.71 -2.74 -12.44
C LEU A 211 -17.19 -2.43 -12.16
N ARG A 212 -17.54 -1.17 -11.90
CA ARG A 212 -18.94 -0.73 -11.72
C ARG A 212 -19.78 -1.02 -12.95
N ASP A 213 -19.26 -0.71 -14.13
CA ASP A 213 -19.95 -0.95 -15.41
C ASP A 213 -20.15 -2.45 -15.66
N ALA A 214 -19.13 -3.27 -15.38
CA ALA A 214 -19.24 -4.73 -15.50
C ALA A 214 -20.26 -5.33 -14.52
N ILE A 215 -20.27 -4.90 -13.26
CA ILE A 215 -21.28 -5.34 -12.26
C ILE A 215 -22.69 -4.90 -12.69
N LYS A 216 -22.84 -3.65 -13.15
CA LYS A 216 -24.12 -3.10 -13.62
C LYS A 216 -24.64 -3.82 -14.87
N LYS A 217 -23.75 -4.18 -15.81
CA LYS A 217 -24.06 -4.96 -17.01
C LYS A 217 -24.66 -6.33 -16.67
N ARG A 218 -24.24 -6.95 -15.56
CA ARG A 218 -24.86 -8.18 -15.03
C ARG A 218 -26.22 -7.92 -14.40
N GLY A 219 -26.33 -6.94 -13.52
CA GLY A 219 -27.59 -6.47 -12.92
C GLY A 219 -28.29 -7.46 -11.98
N ASP A 220 -27.62 -8.52 -11.55
CA ASP A 220 -28.19 -9.62 -10.74
C ASP A 220 -27.79 -9.57 -9.25
N THR A 221 -27.04 -8.55 -8.83
CA THR A 221 -26.67 -8.27 -7.43
C THR A 221 -26.66 -6.76 -7.14
N HIS A 222 -26.69 -6.39 -5.86
CA HIS A 222 -26.64 -4.99 -5.40
C HIS A 222 -25.26 -4.66 -4.79
N VAL A 223 -24.19 -4.97 -5.52
CA VAL A 223 -22.82 -4.65 -5.12
C VAL A 223 -22.47 -3.22 -5.53
N GLU A 224 -21.93 -2.44 -4.59
CA GLU A 224 -21.51 -1.05 -4.83
C GLU A 224 -20.01 -0.92 -4.54
N VAL A 225 -19.22 -0.66 -5.57
CA VAL A 225 -17.77 -0.42 -5.40
C VAL A 225 -17.58 0.96 -4.80
N LEU A 226 -17.11 1.04 -3.55
CA LEU A 226 -17.01 2.30 -2.79
C LEU A 226 -15.59 2.79 -2.56
N ALA A 227 -14.61 1.90 -2.73
CA ALA A 227 -13.21 2.26 -2.52
C ALA A 227 -12.30 1.46 -3.44
N VAL A 228 -11.19 2.07 -3.83
CA VAL A 228 -10.02 1.41 -4.40
C VAL A 228 -8.83 1.64 -3.49
N LEU A 229 -8.00 0.61 -3.31
CA LEU A 229 -6.80 0.71 -2.48
C LEU A 229 -5.64 -0.08 -3.08
N ASN A 230 -4.43 0.38 -2.76
CA ASN A 230 -3.21 -0.39 -2.94
C ASN A 230 -3.04 -1.40 -1.79
N ASP A 231 -2.29 -2.48 -2.01
CA ASP A 231 -1.98 -3.49 -0.98
C ASP A 231 -1.28 -2.90 0.25
N THR A 232 -0.38 -1.92 0.09
CA THR A 232 0.25 -1.25 1.24
C THR A 232 -0.74 -0.48 2.10
N THR A 233 -1.75 0.16 1.49
CA THR A 233 -2.82 0.86 2.18
C THR A 233 -3.69 -0.13 2.96
N GLY A 234 -4.10 -1.23 2.33
CA GLY A 234 -4.82 -2.30 3.02
C GLY A 234 -4.01 -2.91 4.18
N THR A 235 -2.70 -3.07 4.00
CA THR A 235 -1.78 -3.55 5.03
C THR A 235 -1.71 -2.58 6.22
N LEU A 236 -1.65 -1.27 5.98
CA LEU A 236 -1.67 -0.25 7.03
C LEU A 236 -2.98 -0.28 7.81
N ILE A 237 -4.12 -0.35 7.13
CA ILE A 237 -5.46 -0.41 7.75
C ILE A 237 -5.58 -1.65 8.63
N GLN A 238 -5.23 -2.82 8.08
CA GLN A 238 -5.26 -4.08 8.84
C GLN A 238 -4.35 -4.01 10.07
N GLY A 239 -3.15 -3.43 9.93
CA GLY A 239 -2.27 -3.20 11.07
C GLY A 239 -2.91 -2.29 12.12
N GLY A 240 -3.65 -1.25 11.73
CA GLY A 240 -4.37 -0.35 12.64
C GLY A 240 -5.58 -1.01 13.34
N VAL A 241 -6.16 -2.05 12.76
CA VAL A 241 -7.15 -2.91 13.44
C VAL A 241 -6.47 -3.75 14.54
N LEU A 242 -5.32 -4.36 14.22
CA LEU A 242 -4.61 -5.27 15.12
C LEU A 242 -3.85 -4.56 16.24
N ASP A 243 -3.21 -3.43 15.94
CA ASP A 243 -2.45 -2.61 16.89
C ASP A 243 -2.63 -1.12 16.57
N LYS A 244 -3.23 -0.38 17.52
CA LYS A 244 -3.44 1.07 17.42
C LYS A 244 -2.13 1.88 17.35
N LYS A 245 -0.96 1.25 17.55
CA LYS A 245 0.37 1.86 17.37
C LYS A 245 0.96 1.67 15.98
N THR A 246 0.28 0.95 15.09
CA THR A 246 0.70 0.79 13.70
C THR A 246 0.86 2.15 13.02
N ALA A 247 2.04 2.40 12.47
CA ALA A 247 2.37 3.66 11.81
C ALA A 247 2.66 3.52 10.31
N ILE A 248 3.04 2.31 9.86
CA ILE A 248 3.51 2.06 8.49
C ILE A 248 2.95 0.71 8.03
N GLY A 249 2.35 0.69 6.84
CA GLY A 249 2.13 -0.52 6.07
C GLY A 249 3.29 -0.70 5.09
N LEU A 250 3.94 -1.87 5.09
CA LEU A 250 5.13 -2.14 4.29
C LEU A 250 4.98 -3.47 3.57
N ILE A 251 5.16 -3.47 2.25
CA ILE A 251 5.25 -4.67 1.43
C ILE A 251 6.72 -4.88 1.06
N LEU A 252 7.25 -6.06 1.38
CA LEU A 252 8.58 -6.52 0.99
C LEU A 252 8.45 -7.88 0.30
N GLY A 253 8.25 -7.88 -1.02
CA GLY A 253 8.06 -9.09 -1.83
C GLY A 253 8.69 -8.94 -3.21
N THR A 254 7.99 -9.41 -4.25
CA THR A 254 8.40 -9.20 -5.66
C THR A 254 8.62 -7.72 -5.97
N GLY A 255 7.86 -6.84 -5.32
CA GLY A 255 8.11 -5.40 -5.25
C GLY A 255 8.23 -4.95 -3.79
N SER A 256 8.68 -3.71 -3.61
CA SER A 256 8.70 -3.04 -2.31
C SER A 256 7.89 -1.76 -2.39
N ASN A 257 6.98 -1.54 -1.44
CA ASN A 257 6.19 -0.31 -1.33
C ASN A 257 5.82 -0.04 0.13
N ALA A 258 5.53 1.21 0.48
CA ALA A 258 5.14 1.59 1.83
C ALA A 258 4.00 2.62 1.82
N CYS A 259 3.16 2.57 2.86
CA CYS A 259 2.07 3.51 3.13
C CYS A 259 2.14 3.95 4.59
N TYR A 260 1.81 5.21 4.88
CA TYR A 260 1.76 5.77 6.23
C TYR A 260 0.71 6.88 6.29
N MET A 261 0.30 7.27 7.50
CA MET A 261 -0.57 8.42 7.70
C MET A 261 0.23 9.73 7.72
N GLU A 262 -0.11 10.67 6.85
CA GLU A 262 0.49 12.01 6.80
C GLU A 262 -0.51 13.08 7.24
N ARG A 263 0.00 14.21 7.73
CA ARG A 263 -0.83 15.38 8.04
C ARG A 263 -1.35 15.99 6.74
N ALA A 264 -2.67 16.08 6.59
CA ALA A 264 -3.33 16.64 5.40
C ALA A 264 -2.79 18.04 5.01
N GLU A 265 -2.46 18.90 5.98
CA GLU A 265 -1.88 20.23 5.74
C GLU A 265 -0.54 20.22 4.98
N ARG A 266 0.18 19.09 4.99
CA ARG A 266 1.45 18.94 4.27
C ARG A 266 1.25 18.47 2.84
N VAL A 267 0.11 17.86 2.53
CA VAL A 267 -0.16 17.19 1.26
C VAL A 267 -0.72 18.21 0.28
N GLN A 268 0.07 18.62 -0.71
CA GLN A 268 -0.32 19.69 -1.63
C GLN A 268 -1.48 19.28 -2.54
N HIS A 269 -1.56 18.01 -2.92
CA HIS A 269 -2.67 17.42 -3.70
C HIS A 269 -3.90 17.06 -2.85
N TRP A 270 -3.96 17.46 -1.57
CA TRP A 270 -5.17 17.32 -0.77
C TRP A 270 -6.19 18.38 -1.18
N GLU A 271 -7.12 18.00 -2.05
CA GLU A 271 -8.31 18.79 -2.32
C GLU A 271 -9.24 18.70 -1.08
N GLY A 272 -9.16 19.68 -0.19
CA GLY A 272 -9.99 19.74 1.02
C GLY A 272 -11.51 19.88 0.76
N GLN A 273 -11.93 20.01 -0.50
CA GLN A 273 -13.34 20.01 -0.89
C GLN A 273 -13.78 18.58 -1.19
N ARG A 274 -14.69 18.06 -0.37
CA ARG A 274 -15.40 16.80 -0.65
C ARG A 274 -16.21 16.97 -1.95
N HIS A 275 -15.95 16.15 -2.95
CA HIS A 275 -16.71 16.12 -4.21
C HIS A 275 -17.95 15.21 -4.09
N GLY A 276 -18.71 15.40 -3.01
CA GLY A 276 -19.97 14.68 -2.78
C GLY A 276 -19.82 13.24 -2.28
N GLU A 277 -18.62 12.82 -1.86
CA GLU A 277 -18.41 11.49 -1.28
C GLU A 277 -19.17 11.37 0.05
N LYS A 278 -20.01 10.34 0.15
CA LYS A 278 -20.70 10.02 1.40
C LYS A 278 -19.73 9.32 2.33
N GLN A 279 -19.74 9.72 3.60
CA GLN A 279 -19.11 8.94 4.66
C GLN A 279 -19.75 7.55 4.64
N VAL A 280 -18.95 6.51 4.38
CA VAL A 280 -19.39 5.14 4.58
C VAL A 280 -19.43 4.96 6.10
N ARG A 281 -20.63 5.10 6.67
CA ARG A 281 -20.92 4.76 8.06
C ARG A 281 -21.35 3.31 8.12
#